data_AF-A0A845RWY5-F1
#
_entry.id   AF-A0A845RWY5-F1
#
_cell.length_a   1.000
_cell.length_b   1.000
_cell.length_c   1.000
_cell.angle_alpha   90.00
_cell.angle_beta   90.00
_cell.angle_gamma   90.00
#
_symmetry.space_group_name_H-M   'P 1'
#
loop_
_entity.id
_entity.type
_entity.pdbx_description
1 polymer ?
#
loop_
_entity_poly.entity_id
_entity_poly.type
_entity_poly.pdbx_seq_one_letter_code
_entity_poly.pdbx_strand_id
1 'polypeptide(L)'
;MAKRNKILLIVLAVFIGIIIFLSFGFHTSNFNDLIQKKFNDQYKKVKLEFKDTRVSLDIKDFAVKFSLNQPKLYHKGDLTNIYQTNFGVGIFSAIKGNYNPKFVEVKFSENSFEKSINLIRDVFLEDGQKGYLDNKVKKGFIKGDLKIYNEETLKIEFLGSIKDTSFVISNELPEFQNINADIEYKNNELNINISSGSATGLNFDKSKIFVTESSDSYKASLDLNLTGKFNSLKEFKNLKIATLEDVTKNIEKLSFSTTATNKIDLEFDKKGNLLNTSVKGKADIVNLELDLLQSAYPNVLDDKNRKFKNGKFKVDFDKTNFFVNGIIFNQNDTLDLKINSDLNKKTSKINIISDINFVNWQKVFKPEYIKGSSKLYVQLNVNKDQYYFDTRIDIKKSLINFTPINFNKLLNDDGQILLKGEIKKSASVLEKVTINAGKNNIELFDLNFDENFSITSLNSIVVNTDKSNFKIISSKKGNINHIEITGKRLDAKYIIDSLTSSKPSNVVSKKFNGTISVNLDTVDTGTNDDIRDFNLTGTILRGQFSKLDANGVFSNKEKITIKISRNKNGNIATYMLSDRARPFIAGFSFIKGFEKGKLEFTSEDLSATSSKGKIIVTDF
;
A
#
# COMPACT_ATOMS: atom_id res chain seq x y z
N MET A 1 -38.14 -79.92 26.38
CA MET A 1 -37.62 -78.60 25.96
C MET A 1 -36.51 -78.06 26.89
N ALA A 2 -36.61 -78.18 28.22
CA ALA A 2 -35.64 -77.62 29.18
C ALA A 2 -34.19 -78.21 29.17
N LYS A 3 -34.00 -79.49 28.85
CA LYS A 3 -32.65 -80.13 28.81
C LYS A 3 -31.80 -79.67 27.60
N ARG A 4 -32.45 -79.43 26.45
CA ARG A 4 -31.81 -78.90 25.22
C ARG A 4 -31.34 -77.46 25.42
N ASN A 5 -32.09 -76.66 26.18
CA ASN A 5 -31.72 -75.30 26.53
C ASN A 5 -30.52 -75.22 27.50
N LYS A 6 -30.33 -76.20 28.40
CA LYS A 6 -29.16 -76.25 29.30
C LYS A 6 -27.85 -76.56 28.55
N ILE A 7 -27.87 -77.49 27.60
CA ILE A 7 -26.69 -77.80 26.76
C ILE A 7 -26.35 -76.59 25.89
N LEU A 8 -27.36 -75.95 25.29
CA LEU A 8 -27.17 -74.73 24.52
C LEU A 8 -26.57 -73.59 25.37
N LEU A 9 -27.03 -73.42 26.62
CA LEU A 9 -26.48 -72.45 27.58
C LEU A 9 -25.03 -72.75 27.98
N ILE A 10 -24.68 -74.02 28.16
CA ILE A 10 -23.30 -74.43 28.47
C ILE A 10 -22.39 -74.20 27.27
N VAL A 11 -22.82 -74.58 26.06
CA VAL A 11 -22.07 -74.32 24.83
C VAL A 11 -21.91 -72.81 24.61
N LEU A 12 -22.95 -72.02 24.87
CA LEU A 12 -22.89 -70.57 24.80
C LEU A 12 -21.94 -69.98 25.87
N ALA A 13 -21.97 -70.48 27.11
CA ALA A 13 -21.07 -70.04 28.17
C ALA A 13 -19.61 -70.40 27.88
N VAL A 14 -19.34 -71.57 27.31
CA VAL A 14 -18.00 -71.98 26.85
C VAL A 14 -17.57 -71.12 25.67
N PHE A 15 -18.46 -70.86 24.70
CA PHE A 15 -18.17 -70.00 23.56
C PHE A 15 -17.89 -68.56 23.98
N ILE A 16 -18.68 -68.00 24.90
CA ILE A 16 -18.44 -66.69 25.53
C ILE A 16 -17.11 -66.71 26.30
N GLY A 17 -16.83 -67.77 27.06
CA GLY A 17 -15.56 -67.94 27.78
C GLY A 17 -14.36 -67.97 26.84
N ILE A 18 -14.47 -68.64 25.69
CA ILE A 18 -13.44 -68.67 24.65
C ILE A 18 -13.28 -67.28 24.01
N ILE A 19 -14.38 -66.58 23.70
CA ILE A 19 -14.33 -65.21 23.18
C ILE A 19 -13.62 -64.30 24.17
N ILE A 20 -13.99 -64.35 25.46
CA ILE A 20 -13.37 -63.57 26.53
C ILE A 20 -11.88 -63.89 26.63
N PHE A 21 -11.50 -65.17 26.66
CA PHE A 21 -10.11 -65.62 26.72
C PHE A 21 -9.30 -65.13 25.50
N LEU A 22 -9.83 -65.29 24.29
CA LEU A 22 -9.20 -64.82 23.06
C LEU A 22 -9.10 -63.29 23.02
N SER A 23 -10.05 -62.57 23.62
CA SER A 23 -9.99 -61.11 23.75
C SER A 23 -8.92 -60.64 24.73
N PHE A 24 -8.58 -61.41 25.78
CA PHE A 24 -7.40 -61.12 26.62
C PHE A 24 -6.09 -61.38 25.86
N GLY A 25 -6.07 -62.38 24.98
CA GLY A 25 -4.94 -62.69 24.11
C GLY A 25 -3.75 -63.35 24.81
N PHE A 26 -2.80 -63.85 24.00
CA PHE A 26 -1.62 -64.60 24.46
C PHE A 26 -0.36 -64.17 23.68
N HIS A 27 0.82 -64.37 24.29
CA HIS A 27 2.12 -64.06 23.70
C HIS A 27 2.71 -65.27 22.97
N THR A 28 3.28 -65.06 21.78
CA THR A 28 3.95 -66.11 20.99
C THR A 28 5.00 -65.52 20.04
N SER A 29 6.06 -66.27 19.76
CA SER A 29 7.06 -65.96 18.74
C SER A 29 6.79 -66.66 17.40
N ASN A 30 5.78 -67.54 17.31
CA ASN A 30 5.55 -68.40 16.15
C ASN A 30 5.23 -67.63 14.86
N PHE A 31 4.75 -66.39 14.98
CA PHE A 31 4.44 -65.53 13.83
C PHE A 31 5.57 -64.58 13.47
N ASN A 32 6.65 -64.51 14.26
CA ASN A 32 7.69 -63.50 14.10
C ASN A 32 8.35 -63.57 12.71
N ASP A 33 8.84 -64.75 12.32
CA ASP A 33 9.52 -64.95 11.04
C ASP A 33 8.59 -64.67 9.84
N LEU A 34 7.32 -65.07 9.95
CA LEU A 34 6.33 -64.83 8.91
C LEU A 34 6.08 -63.33 8.70
N ILE A 35 5.89 -62.59 9.80
CA ILE A 35 5.62 -61.15 9.77
C ILE A 35 6.85 -60.41 9.25
N GLN A 36 8.04 -60.70 9.80
CA GLN A 36 9.29 -60.04 9.38
C GLN A 36 9.59 -60.30 7.91
N LYS A 37 9.48 -61.56 7.45
CA LYS A 37 9.71 -61.92 6.05
C LYS A 37 8.74 -61.18 5.12
N LYS A 38 7.43 -61.23 5.40
CA LYS A 38 6.43 -60.54 4.56
C LYS A 38 6.67 -59.02 4.51
N PHE A 39 6.97 -58.40 5.64
CA PHE A 39 7.22 -56.96 5.70
C PHE A 39 8.49 -56.57 4.92
N ASN A 40 9.60 -57.27 5.16
CA ASN A 40 10.89 -56.95 4.54
C ASN A 40 10.90 -57.29 3.03
N ASP A 41 10.17 -58.33 2.59
CA ASP A 41 10.00 -58.68 1.17
C ASP A 41 9.22 -57.57 0.43
N GLN A 42 8.17 -57.03 1.06
CA GLN A 42 7.36 -55.95 0.50
C GLN A 42 8.11 -54.61 0.50
N TYR A 43 8.85 -54.30 1.58
CA TYR A 43 9.52 -53.02 1.77
C TYR A 43 11.03 -53.18 1.89
N LYS A 44 11.69 -53.48 0.76
CA LYS A 44 13.13 -53.81 0.67
C LYS A 44 14.13 -52.80 1.27
N LYS A 45 13.70 -51.57 1.54
CA LYS A 45 14.55 -50.48 2.08
C LYS A 45 14.46 -50.34 3.60
N VAL A 46 13.60 -51.12 4.25
CA VAL A 46 13.40 -51.07 5.70
C VAL A 46 13.55 -52.44 6.32
N LYS A 47 13.93 -52.47 7.60
CA LYS A 47 14.03 -53.68 8.40
C LYS A 47 13.18 -53.54 9.65
N LEU A 48 12.22 -54.45 9.83
CA LEU A 48 11.40 -54.53 11.04
C LEU A 48 11.92 -55.62 11.98
N GLU A 49 12.14 -55.27 13.24
CA GLU A 49 12.51 -56.18 14.32
C GLU A 49 11.54 -56.02 15.50
N PHE A 50 11.25 -57.09 16.24
CA PHE A 50 10.42 -57.06 17.46
C PHE A 50 10.66 -58.33 18.28
N LYS A 51 10.30 -58.31 19.57
CA LYS A 51 10.59 -59.41 20.51
C LYS A 51 9.65 -60.61 20.29
N ASP A 52 8.36 -60.38 20.45
CA ASP A 52 7.29 -61.38 20.35
C ASP A 52 5.98 -60.69 19.95
N THR A 53 4.99 -61.50 19.59
CA THR A 53 3.68 -61.03 19.14
C THR A 53 2.61 -61.42 20.16
N ARG A 54 1.79 -60.46 20.59
CA ARG A 54 0.55 -60.76 21.33
C ARG A 54 -0.60 -60.93 20.35
N VAL A 55 -1.22 -62.10 20.34
CA VAL A 55 -2.37 -62.43 19.51
C VAL A 55 -3.64 -62.33 20.36
N SER A 56 -4.62 -61.57 19.88
CA SER A 56 -5.90 -61.35 20.58
C SER A 56 -7.06 -61.24 19.59
N LEU A 57 -8.28 -61.40 20.07
CA LEU A 57 -9.50 -61.18 19.30
C LEU A 57 -9.97 -59.74 19.48
N ASP A 58 -9.96 -58.97 18.39
CA ASP A 58 -10.57 -57.65 18.32
C ASP A 58 -12.04 -57.79 17.93
N ILE A 59 -12.91 -57.72 18.94
CA ILE A 59 -14.36 -57.88 18.77
C ILE A 59 -14.93 -56.72 17.94
N LYS A 60 -14.39 -55.51 18.09
CA LYS A 60 -14.93 -54.31 17.44
C LYS A 60 -14.73 -54.39 15.93
N ASP A 61 -13.53 -54.77 15.51
CA ASP A 61 -13.17 -54.85 14.09
C ASP A 61 -13.37 -56.24 13.49
N PHE A 62 -13.91 -57.19 14.27
CA PHE A 62 -14.10 -58.60 13.90
C PHE A 62 -12.84 -59.20 13.26
N ALA A 63 -11.72 -59.04 13.96
CA ALA A 63 -10.38 -59.38 13.47
C ALA A 63 -9.53 -60.10 14.52
N VAL A 64 -8.61 -60.95 14.06
CA VAL A 64 -7.49 -61.43 14.88
C VAL A 64 -6.43 -60.34 14.89
N LYS A 65 -6.20 -59.74 16.05
CA LYS A 65 -5.24 -58.65 16.26
C LYS A 65 -3.90 -59.19 16.72
N PHE A 66 -2.87 -58.87 15.95
CA PHE A 66 -1.47 -59.14 16.24
C PHE A 66 -0.83 -57.84 16.72
N SER A 67 -0.34 -57.82 17.95
CA SER A 67 0.35 -56.66 18.54
C SER A 67 1.83 -56.99 18.70
N LEU A 68 2.70 -56.23 18.04
CA LEU A 68 4.15 -56.40 18.09
C LEU A 68 4.70 -55.76 19.38
N ASN A 69 5.45 -56.52 20.17
CA ASN A 69 6.07 -56.00 21.38
C ASN A 69 7.48 -55.47 21.06
N GLN A 70 7.75 -54.24 21.50
CA GLN A 70 9.03 -53.51 21.27
C GLN A 70 9.47 -53.47 19.78
N PRO A 71 8.59 -53.01 18.86
CA PRO A 71 8.95 -52.93 17.45
C PRO A 71 10.05 -51.89 17.21
N LYS A 72 11.00 -52.24 16.35
CA LYS A 72 12.09 -51.38 15.88
C LYS A 72 12.09 -51.39 14.36
N LEU A 73 11.96 -50.21 13.76
CA LEU A 73 11.98 -50.05 12.30
C LEU A 73 13.26 -49.30 11.91
N TYR A 74 14.12 -49.95 11.15
CA TYR A 74 15.35 -49.36 10.63
C TYR A 74 15.21 -48.96 9.17
N HIS A 75 15.65 -47.77 8.83
CA HIS A 75 15.74 -47.26 7.46
C HIS A 75 17.12 -46.64 7.25
N LYS A 76 17.94 -47.21 6.36
CA LYS A 76 19.33 -46.76 6.12
C LYS A 76 20.18 -46.63 7.41
N GLY A 77 19.92 -47.49 8.40
CA GLY A 77 20.59 -47.45 9.71
C GLY A 77 19.93 -46.54 10.75
N ASP A 78 19.01 -45.66 10.36
CA ASP A 78 18.24 -44.83 11.29
C ASP A 78 17.10 -45.62 11.93
N LEU A 79 16.98 -45.52 13.25
CA LEU A 79 15.91 -46.15 14.02
C LEU A 79 14.70 -45.22 14.15
N THR A 80 13.53 -45.73 13.81
CA THR A 80 12.23 -45.13 14.18
C THR A 80 11.75 -45.77 15.49
N ASN A 81 11.57 -44.96 16.52
CA ASN A 81 11.06 -45.34 17.83
C ASN A 81 9.55 -45.59 17.76
N ILE A 82 9.16 -46.85 17.61
CA ILE A 82 7.78 -47.32 17.61
C ILE A 82 7.53 -48.05 18.92
N TYR A 83 6.51 -47.66 19.68
CA TYR A 83 6.20 -48.32 20.95
C TYR A 83 5.05 -49.31 20.83
N GLN A 84 4.25 -49.21 19.78
CA GLN A 84 3.18 -50.16 19.49
C GLN A 84 2.95 -50.28 17.98
N THR A 85 2.83 -51.52 17.50
CA THR A 85 2.32 -51.81 16.16
C THR A 85 1.29 -52.91 16.29
N ASN A 86 0.06 -52.64 15.87
CA ASN A 86 -0.99 -53.63 15.78
C ASN A 86 -1.39 -53.82 14.32
N PHE A 87 -1.67 -55.04 13.91
CA PHE A 87 -2.38 -55.28 12.66
C PHE A 87 -3.47 -56.31 12.88
N GLY A 88 -4.65 -56.05 12.31
CA GLY A 88 -5.80 -56.94 12.37
C GLY A 88 -5.94 -57.72 11.08
N VAL A 89 -6.15 -59.02 11.16
CA VAL A 89 -6.52 -59.87 10.03
C VAL A 89 -7.96 -60.32 10.23
N GLY A 90 -8.81 -60.19 9.22
CA GLY A 90 -10.21 -60.64 9.32
C GLY A 90 -10.30 -62.11 9.76
N ILE A 91 -11.21 -62.43 10.69
CA ILE A 91 -11.28 -63.76 11.32
C ILE A 91 -11.39 -64.88 10.28
N PHE A 92 -12.26 -64.73 9.29
CA PHE A 92 -12.42 -65.71 8.21
C PHE A 92 -11.19 -65.82 7.30
N SER A 93 -10.48 -64.71 7.07
CA SER A 93 -9.24 -64.69 6.29
C SER A 93 -8.13 -65.44 7.04
N ALA A 94 -7.99 -65.20 8.34
CA ALA A 94 -7.02 -65.88 9.19
C ALA A 94 -7.24 -67.41 9.21
N ILE A 95 -8.50 -67.87 9.32
CA ILE A 95 -8.85 -69.30 9.25
C ILE A 95 -8.48 -69.92 7.89
N LYS A 96 -8.63 -69.17 6.80
CA LYS A 96 -8.27 -69.59 5.43
C LYS A 96 -6.77 -69.45 5.13
N GLY A 97 -5.94 -69.03 6.08
CA GLY A 97 -4.51 -68.79 5.89
C GLY A 97 -4.18 -67.51 5.09
N ASN A 98 -5.16 -66.63 4.85
CA ASN A 98 -4.94 -65.33 4.22
C ASN A 98 -4.74 -64.25 5.29
N TYR A 99 -3.50 -63.74 5.37
CA TYR A 99 -3.07 -62.78 6.40
C TYR A 99 -2.96 -61.34 5.89
N ASN A 100 -3.74 -60.95 4.89
CA ASN A 100 -3.80 -59.55 4.46
C ASN A 100 -4.39 -58.69 5.59
N PRO A 101 -3.70 -57.60 6.00
CA PRO A 101 -4.21 -56.74 7.06
C PRO A 101 -5.52 -56.08 6.65
N LYS A 102 -6.52 -56.18 7.52
CA LYS A 102 -7.75 -55.38 7.52
C LYS A 102 -7.49 -53.98 8.08
N PHE A 103 -6.63 -53.87 9.09
CA PHE A 103 -6.14 -52.60 9.58
C PHE A 103 -4.70 -52.71 10.06
N VAL A 104 -4.00 -51.58 10.08
CA VAL A 104 -2.68 -51.41 10.69
C VAL A 104 -2.72 -50.17 11.57
N GLU A 105 -2.29 -50.30 12.82
CA GLU A 105 -2.15 -49.21 13.78
C GLU A 105 -0.68 -49.13 14.19
N VAL A 106 -0.05 -47.98 13.98
CA VAL A 106 1.34 -47.72 14.36
C VAL A 106 1.35 -46.53 15.30
N LYS A 107 1.88 -46.73 16.50
CA LYS A 107 2.10 -45.67 17.47
C LYS A 107 3.58 -45.47 17.71
N PHE A 108 4.03 -44.26 17.46
CA PHE A 108 5.43 -43.91 17.54
C PHE A 108 5.65 -42.75 18.50
N SER A 109 6.71 -42.85 19.29
CA SER A 109 7.13 -41.79 20.20
C SER A 109 7.82 -40.69 19.40
N GLU A 110 8.49 -39.78 20.10
CA GLU A 110 9.25 -38.72 19.45
C GLU A 110 10.33 -39.29 18.50
N ASN A 111 10.27 -38.88 17.23
CA ASN A 111 11.18 -39.26 16.16
C ASN A 111 11.61 -38.01 15.39
N SER A 112 12.80 -38.03 14.79
CA SER A 112 13.27 -36.96 13.92
C SER A 112 12.36 -36.81 12.70
N PHE A 113 11.70 -35.67 12.54
CA PHE A 113 10.68 -35.49 11.52
C PHE A 113 11.25 -35.54 10.09
N GLU A 114 12.41 -34.93 9.86
CA GLU A 114 13.13 -35.03 8.58
C GLU A 114 13.40 -36.49 8.19
N LYS A 115 13.88 -37.31 9.13
CA LYS A 115 14.14 -38.74 8.91
C LYS A 115 12.85 -39.52 8.64
N SER A 116 11.76 -39.20 9.34
CA SER A 116 10.45 -39.79 9.09
C SER A 116 9.90 -39.45 7.70
N ILE A 117 10.08 -38.21 7.24
CA ILE A 117 9.72 -37.81 5.87
C ILE A 117 10.59 -38.53 4.83
N ASN A 118 11.90 -38.65 5.07
CA ASN A 118 12.80 -39.41 4.19
C ASN A 118 12.39 -40.90 4.10
N LEU A 119 12.02 -41.52 5.23
CA LEU A 119 11.45 -42.87 5.26
C LEU A 119 10.19 -42.95 4.39
N ILE A 120 9.24 -42.02 4.58
CA ILE A 120 7.98 -42.03 3.83
C ILE A 120 8.23 -41.89 2.33
N ARG A 121 9.08 -40.93 1.95
CA ARG A 121 9.47 -40.68 0.57
C ARG A 121 10.13 -41.90 -0.07
N ASP A 122 11.05 -42.55 0.63
CA ASP A 122 11.86 -43.62 0.06
C ASP A 122 11.10 -44.95 -0.09
N VAL A 123 10.08 -45.17 0.75
CA VAL A 123 9.36 -46.44 0.91
C VAL A 123 7.93 -46.41 0.37
N PHE A 124 7.19 -45.31 0.59
CA PHE A 124 5.74 -45.27 0.33
C PHE A 124 5.33 -44.38 -0.85
N LEU A 125 6.21 -43.49 -1.36
CA LEU A 125 5.90 -42.60 -2.49
C LEU A 125 6.47 -43.09 -3.82
N GLU A 126 5.72 -42.85 -4.90
CA GLU A 126 6.16 -43.07 -6.29
C GLU A 126 7.15 -42.00 -6.75
N ASP A 127 7.99 -42.29 -7.75
CA ASP A 127 9.06 -41.37 -8.19
C ASP A 127 8.57 -39.96 -8.56
N GLY A 128 7.41 -39.85 -9.21
CA GLY A 128 6.79 -38.55 -9.54
C GLY A 128 6.27 -37.76 -8.33
N GLN A 129 6.11 -38.40 -7.17
CA GLN A 129 5.62 -37.79 -5.93
C GLN A 129 6.74 -37.36 -4.98
N LYS A 130 7.94 -37.94 -5.13
CA LYS A 130 9.07 -37.70 -4.21
C LYS A 130 9.51 -36.25 -4.15
N GLY A 131 9.50 -35.55 -5.29
CA GLY A 131 9.91 -34.15 -5.40
C GLY A 131 9.07 -33.18 -4.54
N TYR A 132 7.83 -33.52 -4.18
CA TYR A 132 6.98 -32.64 -3.37
C TYR A 132 7.47 -32.49 -1.92
N LEU A 133 8.13 -33.50 -1.38
CA LEU A 133 8.60 -33.52 0.02
C LEU A 133 10.09 -33.19 0.18
N ASP A 134 10.82 -33.05 -0.94
CA ASP A 134 12.26 -32.87 -0.91
C ASP A 134 12.67 -31.59 -0.18
N ASN A 135 13.47 -31.77 0.88
CA ASN A 135 14.09 -30.72 1.70
C ASN A 135 13.12 -29.69 2.29
N LYS A 136 11.83 -30.04 2.42
CA LYS A 136 10.80 -29.15 2.99
C LYS A 136 10.86 -29.06 4.51
N VAL A 137 11.22 -30.16 5.18
CA VAL A 137 11.43 -30.23 6.64
C VAL A 137 12.92 -30.25 6.90
N LYS A 138 13.46 -29.22 7.56
CA LYS A 138 14.90 -29.12 7.86
C LYS A 138 15.29 -29.80 9.17
N LYS A 139 14.42 -29.73 10.17
CA LYS A 139 14.60 -30.31 11.49
C LYS A 139 13.27 -30.30 12.24
N GLY A 140 13.22 -31.05 13.33
CA GLY A 140 12.07 -31.11 14.22
C GLY A 140 11.77 -32.53 14.64
N PHE A 141 10.74 -32.66 15.44
CA PHE A 141 10.29 -33.94 15.96
C PHE A 141 8.83 -34.19 15.62
N ILE A 142 8.47 -35.45 15.38
CA ILE A 142 7.11 -35.90 15.17
C ILE A 142 6.82 -37.09 16.09
N LYS A 143 5.60 -37.12 16.63
CA LYS A 143 5.03 -38.27 17.35
C LYS A 143 3.58 -38.43 16.95
N GLY A 144 3.03 -39.63 17.09
CA GLY A 144 1.61 -39.83 16.85
C GLY A 144 1.19 -41.28 16.68
N ASP A 145 -0.10 -41.42 16.43
CA ASP A 145 -0.83 -42.65 16.21
C ASP A 145 -1.37 -42.61 14.77
N LEU A 146 -0.87 -43.53 13.93
CA LEU A 146 -1.32 -43.74 12.57
C LEU A 146 -2.21 -44.99 12.51
N LYS A 147 -3.38 -44.87 11.90
CA LYS A 147 -4.28 -45.99 11.62
C LYS A 147 -4.61 -46.04 10.14
N ILE A 148 -4.48 -47.21 9.56
CA ILE A 148 -4.79 -47.47 8.15
C ILE A 148 -5.81 -48.60 8.14
N TYR A 149 -6.97 -48.38 7.55
CA TYR A 149 -7.98 -49.40 7.30
C TYR A 149 -7.97 -49.77 5.82
N ASN A 150 -7.84 -51.07 5.56
CA ASN A 150 -7.80 -51.66 4.23
C ASN A 150 -9.20 -52.22 3.91
N GLU A 151 -10.11 -51.32 3.58
CA GLU A 151 -11.48 -51.61 3.15
C GLU A 151 -11.59 -51.49 1.62
N GLU A 152 -12.80 -51.41 1.05
CA GLU A 152 -12.98 -51.16 -0.41
C GLU A 152 -12.28 -49.86 -0.86
N THR A 153 -12.20 -48.88 0.05
CA THR A 153 -11.38 -47.67 -0.11
C THR A 153 -10.40 -47.57 1.06
N LEU A 154 -9.17 -47.16 0.78
CA LEU A 154 -8.14 -46.98 1.81
C LEU A 154 -8.54 -45.81 2.71
N LYS A 155 -8.69 -46.06 4.01
CA LYS A 155 -8.96 -45.01 5.00
C LYS A 155 -7.77 -44.82 5.92
N ILE A 156 -7.28 -43.60 6.03
CA ILE A 156 -6.15 -43.23 6.89
C ILE A 156 -6.63 -42.28 7.98
N GLU A 157 -6.22 -42.53 9.22
CA GLU A 157 -6.41 -41.63 10.35
C GLU A 157 -5.04 -41.38 11.01
N PHE A 158 -4.71 -40.13 11.30
CA PHE A 158 -3.49 -39.75 12.00
C PHE A 158 -3.83 -38.78 13.12
N LEU A 159 -3.32 -39.06 14.32
CA LEU A 159 -3.40 -38.16 15.47
C LEU A 159 -2.01 -38.01 16.05
N GLY A 160 -1.45 -36.81 16.00
CA GLY A 160 -0.08 -36.60 16.42
C GLY A 160 0.25 -35.15 16.67
N SER A 161 1.54 -34.88 16.85
CA SER A 161 2.05 -33.54 17.04
C SER A 161 3.46 -33.41 16.49
N ILE A 162 3.80 -32.22 16.06
CA ILE A 162 5.17 -31.83 15.70
C ILE A 162 5.72 -30.86 16.73
N LYS A 163 7.03 -30.93 16.97
CA LYS A 163 7.74 -30.11 17.95
C LYS A 163 9.03 -29.54 17.38
N ASP A 164 9.32 -28.28 17.69
CA ASP A 164 10.52 -27.53 17.30
C ASP A 164 10.85 -27.67 15.79
N THR A 165 9.80 -27.69 14.97
CA THR A 165 9.95 -28.00 13.54
C THR A 165 10.32 -26.76 12.76
N SER A 166 11.20 -26.95 11.77
CA SER A 166 11.56 -25.90 10.80
C SER A 166 11.24 -26.35 9.39
N PHE A 167 10.52 -25.50 8.64
CA PHE A 167 10.07 -25.76 7.29
C PHE A 167 10.59 -24.71 6.30
N VAL A 168 10.89 -25.17 5.08
CA VAL A 168 11.10 -24.32 3.90
C VAL A 168 10.07 -24.69 2.85
N ILE A 169 9.06 -23.85 2.68
CA ILE A 169 7.98 -24.09 1.72
C ILE A 169 8.46 -23.86 0.29
N SER A 170 9.16 -22.74 0.05
CA SER A 170 9.77 -22.39 -1.23
C SER A 170 11.03 -21.55 -1.00
N ASN A 171 11.84 -21.38 -2.03
CA ASN A 171 13.02 -20.50 -1.98
C ASN A 171 12.65 -19.00 -1.98
N GLU A 172 11.36 -18.66 -2.13
CA GLU A 172 10.85 -17.30 -2.19
C GLU A 172 10.24 -16.83 -0.87
N LEU A 173 9.94 -17.78 0.04
CA LEU A 173 9.38 -17.52 1.36
C LEU A 173 10.44 -17.74 2.44
N PRO A 174 10.31 -17.08 3.61
CA PRO A 174 11.22 -17.29 4.71
C PRO A 174 11.10 -18.71 5.25
N GLU A 175 12.14 -19.14 5.95
CA GLU A 175 12.07 -20.34 6.77
C GLU A 175 11.10 -20.13 7.93
N PHE A 176 10.18 -21.07 8.11
CA PHE A 176 9.30 -21.11 9.27
C PHE A 176 9.98 -21.96 10.33
N GLN A 177 10.10 -21.45 11.55
CA GLN A 177 10.92 -22.06 12.59
C GLN A 177 10.15 -22.20 13.90
N ASN A 178 10.63 -23.11 14.75
CA ASN A 178 10.11 -23.38 16.09
C ASN A 178 8.61 -23.71 16.09
N ILE A 179 8.17 -24.45 15.07
CA ILE A 179 6.76 -24.83 14.91
C ILE A 179 6.44 -25.97 15.86
N ASN A 180 5.48 -25.72 16.74
CA ASN A 180 4.86 -26.68 17.64
C ASN A 180 3.38 -26.77 17.31
N ALA A 181 2.89 -27.92 16.85
CA ALA A 181 1.51 -28.08 16.41
C ALA A 181 0.95 -29.47 16.67
N ASP A 182 -0.34 -29.54 16.97
CA ASP A 182 -1.11 -30.78 16.96
C ASP A 182 -1.70 -30.99 15.57
N ILE A 183 -1.69 -32.24 15.10
CA ILE A 183 -2.12 -32.64 13.76
C ILE A 183 -3.15 -33.76 13.91
N GLU A 184 -4.31 -33.56 13.29
CA GLU A 184 -5.35 -34.57 13.15
C GLU A 184 -5.70 -34.71 11.67
N TYR A 185 -5.57 -35.91 11.12
CA TYR A 185 -6.10 -36.27 9.82
C TYR A 185 -7.13 -37.36 10.00
N LYS A 186 -8.38 -37.12 9.62
CA LYS A 186 -9.47 -38.10 9.72
C LYS A 186 -10.59 -37.74 8.76
N ASN A 187 -11.21 -38.75 8.14
CA ASN A 187 -12.33 -38.57 7.21
C ASN A 187 -12.03 -37.55 6.07
N ASN A 188 -10.81 -37.56 5.55
CA ASN A 188 -10.32 -36.63 4.53
C ASN A 188 -10.30 -35.16 4.96
N GLU A 189 -10.25 -34.92 6.27
CA GLU A 189 -10.05 -33.61 6.87
C GLU A 189 -8.70 -33.58 7.60
N LEU A 190 -7.89 -32.55 7.32
CA LEU A 190 -6.65 -32.25 8.02
C LEU A 190 -6.85 -31.02 8.89
N ASN A 191 -6.71 -31.18 10.19
CA ASN A 191 -6.68 -30.11 11.18
C ASN A 191 -5.26 -29.97 11.74
N ILE A 192 -4.70 -28.77 11.68
CA ILE A 192 -3.41 -28.43 12.31
C ILE A 192 -3.64 -27.26 13.25
N ASN A 193 -3.43 -27.49 14.54
CA ASN A 193 -3.51 -26.45 15.57
C ASN A 193 -2.08 -26.05 15.97
N ILE A 194 -1.65 -24.87 15.53
CA ILE A 194 -0.31 -24.36 15.78
C ILE A 194 -0.31 -23.65 17.14
N SER A 195 0.40 -24.23 18.11
CA SER A 195 0.58 -23.63 19.44
C SER A 195 1.61 -22.51 19.41
N SER A 196 2.72 -22.71 18.69
CA SER A 196 3.73 -21.68 18.46
C SER A 196 4.44 -21.86 17.13
N GLY A 197 5.03 -20.78 16.63
CA GLY A 197 5.91 -20.79 15.46
C GLY A 197 6.29 -19.37 15.05
N SER A 198 7.37 -19.23 14.28
CA SER A 198 7.86 -17.92 13.87
C SER A 198 8.44 -17.88 12.45
N ALA A 199 8.33 -16.73 11.81
CA ALA A 199 8.96 -16.40 10.53
C ALA A 199 9.23 -14.89 10.48
N THR A 200 10.43 -14.46 10.05
CA THR A 200 10.78 -13.02 9.86
C THR A 200 10.43 -12.13 11.05
N GLY A 201 10.75 -12.57 12.27
CA GLY A 201 10.47 -11.83 13.51
C GLY A 201 8.99 -11.76 13.93
N LEU A 202 8.11 -12.45 13.21
CA LEU A 202 6.68 -12.58 13.51
C LEU A 202 6.37 -13.98 14.01
N ASN A 203 5.70 -14.07 15.15
CA ASN A 203 5.16 -15.29 15.71
C ASN A 203 3.74 -15.52 15.17
N PHE A 204 3.37 -16.77 14.90
CA PHE A 204 2.03 -17.18 14.46
C PHE A 204 1.34 -18.12 15.46
N ASP A 205 1.54 -17.86 16.75
CA ASP A 205 1.00 -18.66 17.86
C ASP A 205 -0.53 -18.72 17.84
N LYS A 206 -1.09 -19.85 18.26
CA LYS A 206 -2.55 -20.11 18.25
C LYS A 206 -3.20 -19.96 16.86
N SER A 207 -2.46 -20.29 15.80
CA SER A 207 -3.00 -20.33 14.43
C SER A 207 -3.59 -21.70 14.12
N LYS A 208 -4.52 -21.77 13.16
CA LYS A 208 -5.15 -23.01 12.72
C LYS A 208 -5.09 -23.14 11.21
N ILE A 209 -4.82 -24.35 10.73
CA ILE A 209 -4.96 -24.74 9.33
C ILE A 209 -5.97 -25.87 9.26
N PHE A 210 -6.93 -25.76 8.36
CA PHE A 210 -7.92 -26.77 8.08
C PHE A 210 -7.94 -27.05 6.58
N VAL A 211 -7.82 -28.31 6.17
CA VAL A 211 -7.90 -28.71 4.78
C VAL A 211 -8.92 -29.83 4.65
N THR A 212 -9.83 -29.71 3.69
CA THR A 212 -10.81 -30.74 3.37
C THR A 212 -10.71 -31.10 1.90
N GLU A 213 -10.82 -32.39 1.63
CA GLU A 213 -10.94 -32.91 0.29
C GLU A 213 -12.40 -33.16 -0.09
N SER A 214 -12.82 -32.67 -1.25
CA SER A 214 -14.10 -33.00 -1.89
C SER A 214 -13.85 -33.82 -3.17
N SER A 215 -14.91 -34.27 -3.85
CA SER A 215 -14.80 -35.03 -5.12
C SER A 215 -13.93 -34.32 -6.15
N ASP A 216 -14.11 -33.00 -6.30
CA ASP A 216 -13.53 -32.24 -7.42
C ASP A 216 -12.50 -31.19 -6.98
N SER A 217 -12.37 -30.92 -5.69
CA SER A 217 -11.50 -29.85 -5.17
C SER A 217 -10.88 -30.15 -3.80
N TYR A 218 -9.84 -29.37 -3.47
CA TYR A 218 -9.27 -29.23 -2.14
C TYR A 218 -9.58 -27.84 -1.61
N LYS A 219 -10.11 -27.75 -0.40
CA LYS A 219 -10.39 -26.47 0.28
C LYS A 219 -9.48 -26.34 1.49
N ALA A 220 -8.76 -25.23 1.58
CA ALA A 220 -7.89 -24.92 2.70
C ALA A 220 -8.32 -23.60 3.35
N SER A 221 -8.52 -23.63 4.66
CA SER A 221 -8.81 -22.47 5.50
C SER A 221 -7.67 -22.27 6.49
N LEU A 222 -7.10 -21.07 6.51
CA LEU A 222 -6.01 -20.69 7.40
C LEU A 222 -6.48 -19.53 8.28
N ASP A 223 -6.54 -19.75 9.59
CA ASP A 223 -6.79 -18.74 10.60
C ASP A 223 -5.45 -18.41 11.29
N LEU A 224 -4.83 -17.31 10.90
CA LEU A 224 -3.47 -16.93 11.30
C LEU A 224 -3.50 -15.78 12.31
N ASN A 225 -2.97 -16.01 13.50
CA ASN A 225 -2.79 -15.02 14.56
C ASN A 225 -1.32 -14.61 14.60
N LEU A 226 -0.99 -13.40 14.13
CA LEU A 226 0.37 -12.90 14.06
C LEU A 226 0.66 -11.94 15.20
N THR A 227 1.81 -12.09 15.86
CA THR A 227 2.31 -11.12 16.83
C THR A 227 3.83 -10.98 16.71
N GLY A 228 4.39 -9.78 16.87
CA GLY A 228 5.85 -9.65 16.88
C GLY A 228 6.35 -8.30 16.41
N LYS A 229 7.66 -8.25 16.15
CA LYS A 229 8.36 -7.06 15.71
C LYS A 229 8.96 -7.31 14.33
N PHE A 230 8.56 -6.49 13.38
CA PHE A 230 9.16 -6.40 12.08
C PHE A 230 10.28 -5.34 12.12
N ASN A 231 11.53 -5.75 11.89
CA ASN A 231 12.71 -4.89 12.08
C ASN A 231 13.50 -4.60 10.81
N SER A 232 13.22 -5.24 9.68
CA SER A 232 14.13 -5.16 8.53
C SER A 232 13.44 -5.26 7.18
N LEU A 233 13.47 -4.17 6.42
CA LEU A 233 13.09 -4.16 5.01
C LEU A 233 13.86 -5.20 4.17
N LYS A 234 15.07 -5.61 4.59
CA LYS A 234 15.85 -6.66 3.92
C LYS A 234 15.11 -8.00 3.91
N GLU A 235 14.35 -8.31 4.96
CA GLU A 235 13.55 -9.54 5.02
C GLU A 235 12.41 -9.51 3.99
N PHE A 236 11.76 -8.35 3.81
CA PHE A 236 10.78 -8.16 2.73
C PHE A 236 11.44 -8.22 1.35
N LYS A 237 12.60 -7.59 1.14
CA LYS A 237 13.31 -7.61 -0.15
C LYS A 237 13.83 -9.00 -0.55
N ASN A 238 14.03 -9.89 0.42
CA ASN A 238 14.38 -11.28 0.13
C ASN A 238 13.20 -12.10 -0.39
N LEU A 239 11.96 -11.63 -0.19
CA LEU A 239 10.79 -12.21 -0.84
C LEU A 239 10.82 -11.81 -2.31
N LYS A 240 10.92 -12.80 -3.21
CA LYS A 240 10.93 -12.58 -4.67
C LYS A 240 9.52 -12.33 -5.22
N ILE A 241 8.75 -11.47 -4.56
CA ILE A 241 7.37 -11.15 -4.92
C ILE A 241 7.39 -9.80 -5.66
N ALA A 242 7.20 -9.84 -6.99
CA ALA A 242 7.33 -8.66 -7.85
C ALA A 242 6.51 -7.44 -7.39
N THR A 243 5.29 -7.67 -6.88
CA THR A 243 4.43 -6.59 -6.37
C THR A 243 4.97 -5.93 -5.10
N LEU A 244 5.75 -6.65 -4.30
CA LEU A 244 6.34 -6.14 -3.07
C LEU A 244 7.59 -5.28 -3.35
N GLU A 245 8.35 -5.59 -4.40
CA GLU A 245 9.47 -4.76 -4.85
C GLU A 245 8.98 -3.35 -5.20
N ASP A 246 7.87 -3.24 -5.92
CA ASP A 246 7.29 -1.95 -6.30
C ASP A 246 6.80 -1.12 -5.11
N VAL A 247 6.24 -1.76 -4.08
CA VAL A 247 5.76 -1.07 -2.86
C VAL A 247 6.92 -0.61 -1.99
N THR A 248 8.01 -1.38 -1.96
CA THR A 248 9.15 -1.13 -1.06
C THR A 248 10.28 -0.32 -1.69
N LYS A 249 10.28 -0.10 -3.01
CA LYS A 249 11.37 0.59 -3.72
C LYS A 249 11.67 2.00 -3.21
N ASN A 250 10.66 2.71 -2.70
CA ASN A 250 10.80 4.09 -2.21
C ASN A 250 11.02 4.18 -0.69
N ILE A 251 11.21 3.05 -0.01
CA ILE A 251 11.37 2.97 1.44
C ILE A 251 12.83 2.64 1.76
N GLU A 252 13.46 3.47 2.59
CA GLU A 252 14.81 3.24 3.10
C GLU A 252 14.76 2.38 4.37
N LYS A 253 13.85 2.68 5.29
CA LYS A 253 13.67 1.98 6.55
C LYS A 253 12.19 1.74 6.83
N LEU A 254 11.86 0.53 7.28
CA LEU A 254 10.53 0.16 7.78
C LEU A 254 10.69 -0.76 8.98
N SER A 255 10.11 -0.39 10.11
CA SER A 255 10.01 -1.26 11.28
C SER A 255 8.75 -0.96 12.08
N PHE A 256 8.13 -1.99 12.66
CA PHE A 256 6.93 -1.85 13.47
C PHE A 256 6.72 -3.07 14.37
N SER A 257 5.89 -2.93 15.40
CA SER A 257 5.32 -4.08 16.12
C SER A 257 3.88 -4.27 15.68
N THR A 258 3.41 -5.52 15.59
CA THR A 258 2.04 -5.80 15.15
C THR A 258 1.40 -6.91 15.96
N THR A 259 0.07 -6.83 16.09
CA THR A 259 -0.83 -7.93 16.39
C THR A 259 -1.86 -8.00 15.27
N ALA A 260 -1.95 -9.12 14.56
CA ALA A 260 -2.85 -9.27 13.42
C ALA A 260 -3.59 -10.60 13.43
N THR A 261 -4.81 -10.61 12.91
CA THR A 261 -5.62 -11.81 12.70
C THR A 261 -6.01 -11.87 11.24
N ASN A 262 -5.66 -12.95 10.56
CA ASN A 262 -5.91 -13.11 9.13
C ASN A 262 -6.63 -14.43 8.88
N LYS A 263 -7.66 -14.38 8.04
CA LYS A 263 -8.34 -15.56 7.53
C LYS A 263 -8.11 -15.64 6.02
N ILE A 264 -7.61 -16.77 5.57
CA ILE A 264 -7.34 -17.06 4.15
C ILE A 264 -8.06 -18.35 3.80
N ASP A 265 -8.99 -18.29 2.85
CA ASP A 265 -9.65 -19.46 2.30
C ASP A 265 -9.22 -19.64 0.84
N LEU A 266 -8.75 -20.83 0.49
CA LEU A 266 -8.26 -21.20 -0.83
C LEU A 266 -9.00 -22.44 -1.31
N GLU A 267 -9.33 -22.49 -2.60
CA GLU A 267 -9.88 -23.68 -3.24
C GLU A 267 -9.07 -24.00 -4.49
N PHE A 268 -8.63 -25.25 -4.61
CA PHE A 268 -7.87 -25.77 -5.75
C PHE A 268 -8.61 -26.94 -6.38
N ASP A 269 -8.52 -27.08 -7.70
CA ASP A 269 -8.97 -28.32 -8.37
C ASP A 269 -7.99 -29.48 -8.08
N LYS A 270 -8.35 -30.70 -8.49
CA LYS A 270 -7.48 -31.88 -8.36
C LYS A 270 -6.16 -31.80 -9.12
N LYS A 271 -6.02 -30.87 -10.07
CA LYS A 271 -4.79 -30.62 -10.84
C LYS A 271 -3.91 -29.55 -10.19
N GLY A 272 -4.38 -28.90 -9.11
CA GLY A 272 -3.67 -27.85 -8.39
C GLY A 272 -3.93 -26.43 -8.91
N ASN A 273 -4.90 -26.23 -9.81
CA ASN A 273 -5.27 -24.89 -10.27
C ASN A 273 -6.12 -24.19 -9.21
N LEU A 274 -5.81 -22.92 -8.91
CA LEU A 274 -6.56 -22.11 -7.98
C LEU A 274 -7.94 -21.75 -8.56
N LEU A 275 -9.01 -22.20 -7.92
CA LEU A 275 -10.40 -21.95 -8.30
C LEU A 275 -10.97 -20.71 -7.62
N ASN A 276 -10.72 -20.57 -6.32
CA ASN A 276 -11.26 -19.46 -5.53
C ASN A 276 -10.30 -19.04 -4.40
N THR A 277 -10.38 -17.76 -4.05
CA THR A 277 -9.63 -17.14 -2.95
C THR A 277 -10.51 -16.16 -2.19
N SER A 278 -10.41 -16.22 -0.87
CA SER A 278 -10.92 -15.21 0.04
C SER A 278 -9.81 -14.85 1.03
N VAL A 279 -9.65 -13.56 1.28
CA VAL A 279 -8.70 -13.05 2.27
C VAL A 279 -9.42 -11.99 3.06
N LYS A 280 -9.30 -12.05 4.38
CA LYS A 280 -9.75 -11.01 5.29
C LYS A 280 -8.77 -10.91 6.45
N GLY A 281 -8.39 -9.69 6.83
CA GLY A 281 -7.45 -9.49 7.91
C GLY A 281 -7.68 -8.21 8.68
N LYS A 282 -7.15 -8.21 9.89
CA LYS A 282 -7.08 -7.05 10.78
C LYS A 282 -5.70 -6.99 11.40
N ALA A 283 -5.14 -5.79 11.55
CA ALA A 283 -3.86 -5.58 12.21
C ALA A 283 -3.86 -4.30 13.04
N ASP A 284 -3.38 -4.40 14.27
CA ASP A 284 -2.96 -3.26 15.08
C ASP A 284 -1.44 -3.13 14.98
N ILE A 285 -0.98 -2.02 14.42
CA ILE A 285 0.43 -1.68 14.21
C ILE A 285 0.80 -0.60 15.23
N VAL A 286 1.91 -0.78 15.93
CA VAL A 286 2.45 0.19 16.89
C VAL A 286 3.95 0.37 16.72
N ASN A 287 4.46 1.51 17.18
CA ASN A 287 5.88 1.88 17.06
C ASN A 287 6.37 1.82 15.60
N LEU A 288 5.51 2.20 14.65
CA LEU A 288 5.90 2.26 13.23
C LEU A 288 6.95 3.35 13.04
N GLU A 289 8.08 2.96 12.47
CA GLU A 289 9.09 3.85 11.90
C GLU A 289 9.16 3.63 10.40
N LEU A 290 9.15 4.73 9.66
CA LEU A 290 9.20 4.77 8.21
C LEU A 290 10.19 5.86 7.78
N ASP A 291 11.17 5.50 6.96
CA ASP A 291 12.08 6.44 6.31
C ASP A 291 11.91 6.32 4.80
N LEU A 292 11.59 7.43 4.14
CA LEU A 292 11.36 7.50 2.70
C LEU A 292 12.64 7.91 1.98
N LEU A 293 12.88 7.33 0.80
CA LEU A 293 13.99 7.73 -0.04
C LEU A 293 13.77 9.15 -0.56
N GLN A 294 14.70 10.05 -0.23
CA GLN A 294 14.67 11.43 -0.72
C GLN A 294 14.68 11.51 -2.25
N SER A 295 15.41 10.60 -2.92
CA SER A 295 15.50 10.53 -4.38
C SER A 295 14.19 10.16 -5.06
N ALA A 296 13.26 9.52 -4.34
CA ALA A 296 11.94 9.20 -4.89
C ALA A 296 11.07 10.45 -5.08
N TYR A 297 11.28 11.47 -4.25
CA TYR A 297 10.49 12.71 -4.25
C TYR A 297 11.38 13.95 -4.00
N PRO A 298 12.34 14.27 -4.88
CA PRO A 298 13.40 15.24 -4.62
C PRO A 298 12.88 16.67 -4.41
N ASN A 299 11.72 17.00 -4.98
CA ASN A 299 11.06 18.30 -4.88
C ASN A 299 10.17 18.45 -3.63
N VAL A 300 9.98 17.37 -2.86
CA VAL A 300 9.07 17.35 -1.70
C VAL A 300 9.83 16.96 -0.44
N LEU A 301 10.71 15.95 -0.53
CA LEU A 301 11.40 15.37 0.61
C LEU A 301 12.82 15.92 0.81
N ASP A 302 13.20 16.06 2.07
CA ASP A 302 14.56 16.31 2.56
C ASP A 302 14.79 15.55 3.87
N ASP A 303 15.96 15.73 4.50
CA ASP A 303 16.31 15.05 5.74
C ASP A 303 15.39 15.38 6.93
N LYS A 304 14.66 16.50 6.88
CA LYS A 304 13.74 16.91 7.96
C LYS A 304 12.41 16.18 7.84
N ASN A 305 11.83 16.07 6.65
CA ASN A 305 10.46 15.56 6.49
C ASN A 305 10.34 14.12 5.97
N ARG A 306 11.44 13.43 5.67
CA ARG A 306 11.39 12.04 5.17
C ARG A 306 11.22 10.95 6.23
N LYS A 307 11.45 11.28 7.51
CA LYS A 307 11.49 10.32 8.63
C LYS A 307 10.25 10.42 9.50
N PHE A 308 9.55 9.30 9.62
CA PHE A 308 8.34 9.16 10.41
C PHE A 308 8.53 8.14 11.51
N LYS A 309 8.00 8.40 12.70
CA LYS A 309 8.20 7.57 13.90
C LYS A 309 6.95 7.46 14.74
N ASN A 310 6.98 6.50 15.68
CA ASN A 310 5.97 6.28 16.70
C ASN A 310 4.54 6.12 16.14
N GLY A 311 4.43 5.58 14.92
CA GLY A 311 3.13 5.42 14.28
C GLY A 311 2.30 4.34 14.94
N LYS A 312 0.99 4.58 15.01
CA LYS A 312 -0.03 3.65 15.52
C LYS A 312 -1.17 3.58 14.53
N PHE A 313 -1.40 2.40 13.95
CA PHE A 313 -2.39 2.20 12.90
C PHE A 313 -3.25 0.98 13.17
N LYS A 314 -4.53 1.11 12.83
CA LYS A 314 -5.44 -0.01 12.66
C LYS A 314 -5.65 -0.23 11.18
N VAL A 315 -5.50 -1.47 10.75
CA VAL A 315 -5.67 -1.88 9.36
C VAL A 315 -6.74 -2.96 9.33
N ASP A 316 -7.74 -2.79 8.48
CA ASP A 316 -8.72 -3.81 8.15
C ASP A 316 -8.68 -4.00 6.63
N PHE A 317 -8.66 -5.24 6.16
CA PHE A 317 -8.67 -5.52 4.72
C PHE A 317 -9.46 -6.77 4.40
N ASP A 318 -10.00 -6.80 3.18
CA ASP A 318 -10.54 -7.99 2.54
C ASP A 318 -10.10 -8.03 1.08
N LYS A 319 -10.60 -9.02 0.32
CA LYS A 319 -10.30 -9.17 -1.12
C LYS A 319 -10.62 -7.92 -1.95
N THR A 320 -11.55 -7.08 -1.51
CA THR A 320 -12.13 -5.96 -2.25
C THR A 320 -11.86 -4.60 -1.63
N ASN A 321 -11.66 -4.52 -0.32
CA ASN A 321 -11.53 -3.26 0.41
C ASN A 321 -10.28 -3.24 1.29
N PHE A 322 -9.74 -2.04 1.47
CA PHE A 322 -8.63 -1.76 2.37
C PHE A 322 -8.92 -0.51 3.18
N PHE A 323 -8.81 -0.60 4.50
CA PHE A 323 -9.05 0.48 5.44
C PHE A 323 -7.87 0.65 6.38
N VAL A 324 -7.41 1.89 6.54
CA VAL A 324 -6.36 2.26 7.49
C VAL A 324 -6.84 3.46 8.28
N ASN A 325 -6.62 3.43 9.59
CA ASN A 325 -6.85 4.56 10.47
C ASN A 325 -5.74 4.64 11.51
N GLY A 326 -5.09 5.79 11.63
CA GLY A 326 -4.03 5.92 12.61
C GLY A 326 -3.23 7.20 12.49
N ILE A 327 -2.26 7.34 13.38
CA ILE A 327 -1.44 8.52 13.53
C ILE A 327 0.03 8.16 13.39
N ILE A 328 0.83 9.06 12.81
CA ILE A 328 2.29 8.98 12.78
C ILE A 328 2.90 10.36 12.97
N PHE A 329 4.17 10.41 13.38
CA PHE A 329 4.85 11.66 13.71
C PHE A 329 6.02 11.89 12.77
N ASN A 330 6.13 13.11 12.25
CA ASN A 330 7.33 13.60 11.59
C ASN A 330 7.97 14.66 12.49
N GLN A 331 9.09 14.32 13.13
CA GLN A 331 9.64 15.16 14.21
C GLN A 331 8.58 15.45 15.29
N ASN A 332 8.16 16.71 15.44
CA ASN A 332 7.10 17.15 16.35
C ASN A 332 5.75 17.33 15.64
N ASP A 333 5.70 17.20 14.32
CA ASP A 333 4.47 17.31 13.53
C ASP A 333 3.68 16.00 13.61
N THR A 334 2.37 16.11 13.76
CA THR A 334 1.47 14.97 13.88
C THR A 334 0.72 14.75 12.58
N LEU A 335 0.58 13.52 12.12
CA LEU A 335 -0.13 13.16 10.89
C LEU A 335 -1.16 12.07 11.18
N ASP A 336 -2.43 12.46 11.34
CA ASP A 336 -3.57 11.56 11.45
C ASP A 336 -4.09 11.22 10.05
N LEU A 337 -4.20 9.93 9.75
CA LEU A 337 -4.44 9.37 8.42
C LEU A 337 -5.60 8.37 8.47
N LYS A 338 -6.58 8.61 7.60
CA LYS A 338 -7.68 7.68 7.34
C LYS A 338 -7.78 7.36 5.85
N ILE A 339 -7.49 6.13 5.47
CA ILE A 339 -7.52 5.64 4.08
C ILE A 339 -8.65 4.63 3.96
N ASN A 340 -9.46 4.77 2.91
CA ASN A 340 -10.46 3.78 2.52
C ASN A 340 -10.36 3.56 1.00
N SER A 341 -10.09 2.32 0.58
CA SER A 341 -9.83 1.96 -0.81
C SER A 341 -10.72 0.81 -1.26
N ASP A 342 -11.33 0.96 -2.44
CA ASP A 342 -12.03 -0.11 -3.18
C ASP A 342 -11.09 -0.61 -4.29
N LEU A 343 -10.57 -1.81 -4.10
CA LEU A 343 -9.56 -2.44 -4.95
C LEU A 343 -10.14 -2.84 -6.32
N ASN A 344 -11.44 -3.16 -6.39
CA ASN A 344 -12.11 -3.52 -7.63
C ASN A 344 -12.34 -2.29 -8.52
N LYS A 345 -12.79 -1.18 -7.92
CA LYS A 345 -13.00 0.09 -8.63
C LYS A 345 -11.71 0.88 -8.83
N LYS A 346 -10.63 0.52 -8.13
CA LYS A 346 -9.36 1.25 -8.09
C LYS A 346 -9.57 2.70 -7.64
N THR A 347 -10.38 2.86 -6.59
CA THR A 347 -10.67 4.17 -5.98
C THR A 347 -10.17 4.21 -4.55
N SER A 348 -9.81 5.40 -4.07
CA SER A 348 -9.37 5.60 -2.69
C SER A 348 -9.80 6.96 -2.16
N LYS A 349 -10.23 7.01 -0.91
CA LYS A 349 -10.48 8.23 -0.16
C LYS A 349 -9.50 8.31 0.99
N ILE A 350 -8.66 9.33 0.97
CA ILE A 350 -7.61 9.60 1.96
C ILE A 350 -7.98 10.88 2.68
N ASN A 351 -8.09 10.85 4.00
CA ASN A 351 -8.26 12.03 4.83
C ASN A 351 -7.04 12.15 5.73
N ILE A 352 -6.51 13.36 5.81
CA ILE A 352 -5.31 13.71 6.54
C ILE A 352 -5.64 14.90 7.43
N ILE A 353 -5.33 14.80 8.72
CA ILE A 353 -5.34 15.92 9.65
C ILE A 353 -3.94 16.04 10.23
N SER A 354 -3.33 17.21 10.10
CA SER A 354 -1.93 17.38 10.47
C SER A 354 -1.68 18.71 11.18
N ASP A 355 -0.91 18.67 12.26
CA ASP A 355 -0.33 19.86 12.87
C ASP A 355 1.10 19.96 12.33
N ILE A 356 1.36 20.95 11.48
CA ILE A 356 2.64 21.11 10.78
C ILE A 356 3.37 22.37 11.22
N ASN A 357 4.69 22.29 11.24
CA ASN A 357 5.56 23.46 11.22
C ASN A 357 6.15 23.63 9.81
N PHE A 358 5.91 24.78 9.17
CA PHE A 358 6.36 25.04 7.80
C PHE A 358 7.89 24.95 7.66
N VAL A 359 8.66 25.16 8.74
CA VAL A 359 10.13 24.99 8.75
C VAL A 359 10.56 23.54 8.53
N ASN A 360 9.70 22.55 8.80
CA ASN A 360 9.97 21.14 8.54
C ASN A 360 9.66 20.75 7.09
N TRP A 361 8.86 21.56 6.39
CA TRP A 361 8.32 21.26 5.06
C TRP A 361 8.75 22.28 4.00
N GLN A 362 10.00 22.77 4.07
CA GLN A 362 10.46 23.95 3.31
C GLN A 362 10.46 23.75 1.78
N LYS A 363 10.62 22.50 1.31
CA LYS A 363 10.52 22.18 -0.11
C LYS A 363 9.09 22.27 -0.65
N VAL A 364 8.10 22.03 0.21
CA VAL A 364 6.68 22.13 -0.11
C VAL A 364 6.19 23.56 0.08
N PHE A 365 6.51 24.15 1.24
CA PHE A 365 6.13 25.49 1.62
C PHE A 365 7.38 26.37 1.65
N LYS A 366 7.51 27.26 0.66
CA LYS A 366 8.65 28.18 0.59
C LYS A 366 8.68 29.07 1.85
N PRO A 367 9.76 29.02 2.67
CA PRO A 367 9.83 29.75 3.93
C PRO A 367 9.79 31.27 3.80
N GLU A 368 10.09 31.79 2.60
CA GLU A 368 9.96 33.21 2.27
C GLU A 368 8.50 33.69 2.30
N TYR A 369 7.53 32.81 2.03
CA TYR A 369 6.11 33.18 1.97
C TYR A 369 5.33 32.80 3.22
N ILE A 370 5.64 31.68 3.87
CA ILE A 370 4.89 31.19 5.02
C ILE A 370 5.80 30.62 6.10
N LYS A 371 5.57 31.02 7.36
CA LYS A 371 6.34 30.60 8.53
C LYS A 371 5.41 30.29 9.71
N GLY A 372 5.93 29.56 10.69
CA GLY A 372 5.19 29.18 11.89
C GLY A 372 4.49 27.82 11.72
N SER A 373 3.36 27.65 12.39
CA SER A 373 2.63 26.39 12.41
C SER A 373 1.20 26.56 11.93
N SER A 374 0.63 25.46 11.43
CA SER A 374 -0.75 25.40 10.97
C SER A 374 -1.36 24.05 11.25
N LYS A 375 -2.69 24.04 11.34
CA LYS A 375 -3.46 22.82 11.24
C LYS A 375 -3.97 22.64 9.82
N LEU A 376 -3.61 21.52 9.22
CA LEU A 376 -3.90 21.13 7.85
C LEU A 376 -4.96 20.04 7.85
N TYR A 377 -5.96 20.18 6.98
CA TYR A 377 -6.97 19.17 6.70
C TYR A 377 -6.94 18.91 5.20
N VAL A 378 -6.65 17.68 4.78
CA VAL A 378 -6.62 17.29 3.36
C VAL A 378 -7.57 16.13 3.17
N GLN A 379 -8.48 16.25 2.22
CA GLN A 379 -9.19 15.13 1.64
C GLN A 379 -8.71 14.93 0.21
N LEU A 380 -8.30 13.71 -0.12
CA LEU A 380 -7.89 13.29 -1.45
C LEU A 380 -8.75 12.12 -1.89
N ASN A 381 -9.46 12.27 -2.99
CA ASN A 381 -10.18 11.18 -3.66
C ASN A 381 -9.42 10.81 -4.94
N VAL A 382 -8.95 9.56 -5.01
CA VAL A 382 -8.24 8.99 -6.13
C VAL A 382 -9.17 8.09 -6.92
N ASN A 383 -9.23 8.29 -8.23
CA ASN A 383 -9.93 7.42 -9.17
C ASN A 383 -9.04 7.19 -10.39
N LYS A 384 -8.36 6.03 -10.43
CA LYS A 384 -7.32 5.74 -11.43
C LYS A 384 -6.26 6.87 -11.47
N ASP A 385 -6.19 7.61 -12.57
CA ASP A 385 -5.23 8.71 -12.79
C ASP A 385 -5.83 10.10 -12.51
N GLN A 386 -6.99 10.17 -11.84
CA GLN A 386 -7.66 11.41 -11.46
C GLN A 386 -7.59 11.62 -9.95
N TYR A 387 -7.19 12.81 -9.55
CA TYR A 387 -6.98 13.18 -8.15
C TYR A 387 -7.80 14.42 -7.81
N TYR A 388 -8.81 14.26 -6.97
CA TYR A 388 -9.61 15.36 -6.46
C TYR A 388 -9.15 15.70 -5.06
N PHE A 389 -8.81 16.95 -4.81
CA PHE A 389 -8.38 17.41 -3.50
C PHE A 389 -9.29 18.51 -2.96
N ASP A 390 -9.51 18.46 -1.65
CA ASP A 390 -10.17 19.49 -0.87
C ASP A 390 -9.32 19.70 0.39
N THR A 391 -8.70 20.87 0.48
CA THR A 391 -7.69 21.19 1.48
C THR A 391 -8.04 22.46 2.22
N ARG A 392 -7.92 22.42 3.54
CA ARG A 392 -8.10 23.55 4.43
C ARG A 392 -6.88 23.70 5.32
N ILE A 393 -6.34 24.92 5.41
CA ILE A 393 -5.20 25.26 6.25
C ILE A 393 -5.62 26.36 7.19
N ASP A 394 -5.60 26.09 8.49
CA ASP A 394 -5.84 27.09 9.53
C ASP A 394 -4.52 27.82 9.81
N ILE A 395 -4.45 29.09 9.42
CA ILE A 395 -3.21 29.89 9.39
C ILE A 395 -3.11 30.90 10.54
N LYS A 396 -3.92 30.74 11.60
CA LYS A 396 -3.90 31.62 12.78
C LYS A 396 -2.51 31.75 13.40
N LYS A 397 -1.80 30.62 13.52
CA LYS A 397 -0.45 30.52 14.10
C LYS A 397 0.67 30.69 13.06
N SER A 398 0.35 31.25 11.89
CA SER A 398 1.26 31.39 10.76
C SER A 398 1.44 32.85 10.38
N LEU A 399 2.67 33.19 10.02
CA LEU A 399 3.03 34.43 9.35
C LEU A 399 2.98 34.17 7.86
N ILE A 400 2.31 35.05 7.12
CA ILE A 400 2.28 35.00 5.66
C ILE A 400 2.75 36.34 5.12
N ASN A 401 3.73 36.29 4.22
CA ASN A 401 4.15 37.43 3.43
C ASN A 401 4.22 37.00 1.97
N PHE A 402 3.13 37.22 1.25
CA PHE A 402 3.03 36.91 -0.16
C PHE A 402 3.03 38.22 -0.95
N THR A 403 4.25 38.69 -1.22
CA THR A 403 4.53 39.96 -1.91
C THR A 403 3.89 40.11 -3.30
N PRO A 404 3.69 39.06 -4.14
CA PRO A 404 3.17 39.26 -5.50
C PRO A 404 1.77 39.89 -5.60
N ILE A 405 0.97 39.78 -4.55
CA ILE A 405 -0.36 40.42 -4.44
C ILE A 405 -0.50 41.21 -3.13
N ASN A 406 0.64 41.52 -2.51
CA ASN A 406 0.74 42.25 -1.26
C ASN A 406 -0.16 41.71 -0.15
N PHE A 407 -0.22 40.37 -0.05
CA PHE A 407 -0.95 39.72 1.00
C PHE A 407 -0.02 39.49 2.19
N ASN A 408 -0.28 40.21 3.27
CA ASN A 408 0.44 40.08 4.52
C ASN A 408 -0.51 39.66 5.63
N LYS A 409 -0.03 38.79 6.51
CA LYS A 409 -0.73 38.36 7.71
C LYS A 409 0.24 38.25 8.87
N LEU A 410 -0.13 38.86 10.01
CA LEU A 410 0.62 38.77 11.26
C LEU A 410 0.20 37.54 12.08
N LEU A 411 0.98 37.23 13.12
CA LEU A 411 0.66 36.13 14.04
C LEU A 411 -0.65 36.41 14.79
N ASN A 412 -1.37 35.36 15.12
CA ASN A 412 -2.61 35.35 15.91
C ASN A 412 -3.85 35.95 15.24
N ASP A 413 -3.70 36.64 14.12
CA ASP A 413 -4.84 37.01 13.26
C ASP A 413 -5.54 35.73 12.79
N ASP A 414 -6.87 35.68 12.92
CA ASP A 414 -7.64 34.57 12.37
C ASP A 414 -7.50 34.54 10.85
N GLY A 415 -7.38 33.34 10.29
CA GLY A 415 -7.29 33.18 8.86
C GLY A 415 -7.28 31.72 8.42
N GLN A 416 -7.65 31.54 7.16
CA GLN A 416 -7.79 30.23 6.55
C GLN A 416 -7.45 30.28 5.06
N ILE A 417 -6.83 29.21 4.58
CA ILE A 417 -6.66 28.92 3.15
C ILE A 417 -7.54 27.72 2.82
N LEU A 418 -8.35 27.83 1.77
CA LEU A 418 -9.14 26.75 1.20
C LEU A 418 -8.67 26.52 -0.23
N LEU A 419 -8.39 25.27 -0.59
CA LEU A 419 -7.96 24.85 -1.92
C LEU A 419 -8.78 23.64 -2.34
N LYS A 420 -9.54 23.77 -3.41
CA LYS A 420 -10.31 22.68 -4.02
C LYS A 420 -9.98 22.57 -5.49
N GLY A 421 -9.73 21.36 -5.96
CA GLY A 421 -9.38 21.15 -7.35
C GLY A 421 -9.26 19.69 -7.76
N GLU A 422 -8.89 19.52 -9.03
CA GLU A 422 -8.70 18.24 -9.68
C GLU A 422 -7.42 18.25 -10.50
N ILE A 423 -6.66 17.16 -10.44
CA ILE A 423 -5.50 16.89 -11.30
C ILE A 423 -5.80 15.67 -12.17
N LYS A 424 -5.65 15.84 -13.48
CA LYS A 424 -5.67 14.78 -14.50
C LYS A 424 -4.34 14.77 -15.24
N LYS A 425 -4.07 13.68 -15.97
CA LYS A 425 -2.87 13.53 -16.80
C LYS A 425 -2.64 14.68 -17.81
N SER A 426 -3.69 15.27 -18.37
CA SER A 426 -3.61 16.28 -19.44
C SER A 426 -4.06 17.68 -19.06
N ALA A 427 -4.66 17.86 -17.88
CA ALA A 427 -5.21 19.12 -17.42
C ALA A 427 -5.36 19.11 -15.90
N SER A 428 -5.22 20.28 -15.28
CA SER A 428 -5.51 20.47 -13.86
C SER A 428 -6.43 21.67 -13.68
N VAL A 429 -7.26 21.64 -12.64
CA VAL A 429 -8.23 22.69 -12.34
C VAL A 429 -8.15 23.03 -10.86
N LEU A 430 -8.01 24.31 -10.55
CA LEU A 430 -8.35 24.86 -9.24
C LEU A 430 -9.79 25.37 -9.32
N GLU A 431 -10.73 24.56 -8.84
CA GLU A 431 -12.15 24.90 -8.81
C GLU A 431 -12.40 26.10 -7.90
N LYS A 432 -11.76 26.10 -6.72
CA LYS A 432 -11.89 27.18 -5.75
C LYS A 432 -10.62 27.34 -4.93
N VAL A 433 -10.15 28.58 -4.83
CA VAL A 433 -9.15 29.00 -3.85
C VAL A 433 -9.72 30.15 -3.05
N THR A 434 -9.60 30.09 -1.72
CA THR A 434 -9.97 31.21 -0.85
C THR A 434 -8.87 31.42 0.19
N ILE A 435 -8.44 32.66 0.36
CA ILE A 435 -7.50 33.07 1.40
C ILE A 435 -8.14 34.21 2.19
N ASN A 436 -8.47 33.94 3.44
CA ASN A 436 -9.05 34.91 4.36
C ASN A 436 -8.09 35.16 5.51
N ALA A 437 -7.81 36.43 5.81
CA ALA A 437 -7.06 36.82 7.01
C ALA A 437 -7.44 38.25 7.43
N GLY A 438 -8.11 38.40 8.57
CA GLY A 438 -8.62 39.71 9.00
C GLY A 438 -9.54 40.34 7.94
N LYS A 439 -9.15 41.51 7.40
CA LYS A 439 -9.89 42.21 6.33
C LYS A 439 -9.50 41.74 4.92
N ASN A 440 -8.40 40.99 4.79
CA ASN A 440 -7.90 40.53 3.51
C ASN A 440 -8.70 39.31 3.06
N ASN A 441 -9.23 39.35 1.84
CA ASN A 441 -9.92 38.24 1.18
C ASN A 441 -9.45 38.12 -0.27
N ILE A 442 -9.02 36.93 -0.65
CA ILE A 442 -8.66 36.57 -2.02
C ILE A 442 -9.45 35.34 -2.40
N GLU A 443 -10.17 35.42 -3.53
CA GLU A 443 -10.97 34.33 -4.06
C GLU A 443 -10.62 34.08 -5.52
N LEU A 444 -10.40 32.82 -5.89
CA LEU A 444 -10.21 32.39 -7.28
C LEU A 444 -11.19 31.26 -7.57
N PHE A 445 -11.84 31.32 -8.72
CA PHE A 445 -12.79 30.31 -9.17
C PHE A 445 -12.44 29.84 -10.59
N ASP A 446 -12.48 28.51 -10.76
CA ASP A 446 -12.24 27.76 -12.00
C ASP A 446 -11.00 28.20 -12.80
N LEU A 447 -9.83 28.12 -12.17
CA LEU A 447 -8.56 28.34 -12.85
C LEU A 447 -8.05 27.05 -13.47
N ASN A 448 -8.00 27.01 -14.80
CA ASN A 448 -7.65 25.83 -15.58
C ASN A 448 -6.22 25.92 -16.11
N PHE A 449 -5.50 24.82 -16.00
CA PHE A 449 -4.11 24.70 -16.41
C PHE A 449 -3.91 23.61 -17.46
N ASP A 450 -2.92 23.81 -18.33
CA ASP A 450 -2.38 22.72 -19.16
C ASP A 450 -1.38 21.85 -18.37
N GLU A 451 -0.81 20.86 -19.05
CA GLU A 451 0.17 19.92 -18.52
C GLU A 451 1.45 20.58 -17.97
N ASN A 452 1.76 21.81 -18.40
CA ASN A 452 2.91 22.59 -17.93
C ASN A 452 2.52 23.60 -16.85
N PHE A 453 1.33 23.45 -16.25
CA PHE A 453 0.76 24.39 -15.29
C PHE A 453 0.61 25.83 -15.81
N SER A 454 0.46 26.01 -17.13
CA SER A 454 0.17 27.32 -17.73
C SER A 454 -1.33 27.56 -17.82
N ILE A 455 -1.77 28.79 -17.55
CA ILE A 455 -3.20 29.15 -17.50
C ILE A 455 -3.82 29.06 -18.89
N THR A 456 -4.88 28.26 -19.02
CA THR A 456 -5.64 28.06 -20.26
C THR A 456 -6.99 28.78 -20.24
N SER A 457 -7.56 28.96 -19.06
CA SER A 457 -8.76 29.77 -18.80
C SER A 457 -8.90 30.02 -17.30
N LEU A 458 -9.67 31.04 -16.95
CA LEU A 458 -10.11 31.35 -15.59
C LEU A 458 -11.58 31.77 -15.63
N ASN A 459 -12.32 31.68 -14.53
CA ASN A 459 -13.69 32.21 -14.45
C ASN A 459 -13.73 33.53 -13.69
N SER A 460 -13.23 33.56 -12.44
CA SER A 460 -13.12 34.83 -11.72
C SER A 460 -12.01 34.84 -10.68
N ILE A 461 -11.53 36.05 -10.40
CA ILE A 461 -10.59 36.34 -9.31
C ILE A 461 -11.09 37.58 -8.59
N VAL A 462 -11.15 37.57 -7.26
CA VAL A 462 -11.47 38.73 -6.44
C VAL A 462 -10.31 38.91 -5.47
N VAL A 463 -9.75 40.12 -5.42
CA VAL A 463 -8.66 40.47 -4.51
C VAL A 463 -9.08 41.70 -3.73
N ASN A 464 -9.15 41.55 -2.41
CA ASN A 464 -9.33 42.64 -1.47
C ASN A 464 -8.26 42.53 -0.38
N THR A 465 -7.30 43.43 -0.40
CA THR A 465 -6.17 43.53 0.53
C THR A 465 -5.92 44.99 0.89
N ASP A 466 -5.02 45.24 1.83
CA ASP A 466 -4.66 46.62 2.22
C ASP A 466 -4.17 47.51 1.06
N LYS A 467 -3.59 46.92 0.00
CA LYS A 467 -3.08 47.69 -1.16
C LYS A 467 -3.74 47.37 -2.51
N SER A 468 -4.58 46.33 -2.58
CA SER A 468 -5.26 45.94 -3.82
C SER A 468 -6.73 45.67 -3.58
N ASN A 469 -7.58 46.27 -4.42
CA ASN A 469 -9.02 46.05 -4.46
C ASN A 469 -9.45 45.97 -5.93
N PHE A 470 -9.55 44.75 -6.46
CA PHE A 470 -9.95 44.51 -7.84
C PHE A 470 -10.63 43.15 -8.01
N LYS A 471 -11.31 43.00 -9.15
CA LYS A 471 -11.95 41.78 -9.59
C LYS A 471 -11.62 41.52 -11.06
N ILE A 472 -11.42 40.26 -11.38
CA ILE A 472 -11.32 39.73 -12.73
C ILE A 472 -12.54 38.84 -12.96
N ILE A 473 -13.25 39.05 -14.05
CA ILE A 473 -14.31 38.16 -14.54
C ILE A 473 -13.91 37.72 -15.94
N SER A 474 -14.13 36.45 -16.25
CA SER A 474 -14.00 35.97 -17.61
C SER A 474 -15.22 35.19 -18.05
N SER A 475 -15.64 35.42 -19.29
CA SER A 475 -16.65 34.61 -19.97
C SER A 475 -16.02 33.97 -21.20
N LYS A 476 -16.44 32.75 -21.52
CA LYS A 476 -15.94 32.02 -22.67
C LYS A 476 -17.02 31.94 -23.75
N LYS A 477 -16.72 32.42 -24.95
CA LYS A 477 -17.59 32.29 -26.13
C LYS A 477 -16.83 31.53 -27.21
N GLY A 478 -17.19 30.26 -27.41
CA GLY A 478 -16.40 29.35 -28.24
C GLY A 478 -15.00 29.12 -27.65
N ASN A 479 -13.95 29.34 -28.45
CA ASN A 479 -12.55 29.19 -28.01
C ASN A 479 -11.88 30.51 -27.60
N ILE A 480 -12.67 31.57 -27.37
CA ILE A 480 -12.18 32.91 -27.03
C ILE A 480 -12.65 33.26 -25.61
N ASN A 481 -11.70 33.61 -24.75
CA ASN A 481 -11.97 34.13 -23.41
C ASN A 481 -12.14 35.65 -23.47
N HIS A 482 -13.19 36.19 -22.88
CA HIS A 482 -13.36 37.64 -22.70
C HIS A 482 -13.08 37.94 -21.24
N ILE A 483 -11.99 38.65 -20.95
CA ILE A 483 -11.54 39.00 -19.61
C ILE A 483 -11.88 40.46 -19.34
N GLU A 484 -12.47 40.72 -18.19
CA GLU A 484 -12.74 42.05 -17.67
C GLU A 484 -12.05 42.19 -16.31
N ILE A 485 -11.28 43.25 -16.12
CA ILE A 485 -10.64 43.60 -14.85
C ILE A 485 -11.17 44.95 -14.40
N THR A 486 -11.78 45.00 -13.22
CA THR A 486 -12.31 46.24 -12.63
C THR A 486 -11.90 46.38 -11.17
N GLY A 487 -11.74 47.61 -10.67
CA GLY A 487 -11.35 47.80 -9.27
C GLY A 487 -10.87 49.20 -8.94
N LYS A 488 -10.77 49.47 -7.64
CA LYS A 488 -10.27 50.75 -7.13
C LYS A 488 -8.76 50.84 -7.17
N ARG A 489 -8.06 49.73 -6.92
CA ARG A 489 -6.60 49.73 -6.80
C ARG A 489 -5.99 48.40 -7.18
N LEU A 490 -4.91 48.41 -7.97
CA LEU A 490 -4.07 47.25 -8.24
C LEU A 490 -2.62 47.58 -7.84
N ASP A 491 -2.03 46.78 -6.95
CA ASP A 491 -0.58 46.79 -6.72
C ASP A 491 0.10 46.03 -7.86
N ALA A 492 0.66 46.77 -8.81
CA ALA A 492 1.29 46.24 -10.01
C ALA A 492 2.82 46.17 -9.89
N LYS A 493 3.41 46.51 -8.74
CA LYS A 493 4.87 46.52 -8.56
C LYS A 493 5.51 45.22 -9.01
N TYR A 494 5.01 44.08 -8.51
CA TYR A 494 5.57 42.77 -8.85
C TYR A 494 5.43 42.44 -10.35
N ILE A 495 4.34 42.86 -10.98
CA ILE A 495 4.11 42.68 -12.42
C ILE A 495 5.15 43.50 -13.21
N ILE A 496 5.35 44.76 -12.83
CA ILE A 496 6.31 45.66 -13.48
C ILE A 496 7.75 45.17 -13.28
N ASP A 497 8.12 44.76 -12.07
CA ASP A 497 9.42 44.16 -11.76
C ASP A 497 9.66 42.89 -12.61
N SER A 498 8.64 42.04 -12.75
CA SER A 498 8.73 40.81 -13.56
C SER A 498 8.94 41.13 -15.04
N LEU A 499 8.26 42.14 -15.57
CA LEU A 499 8.35 42.56 -16.97
C LEU A 499 9.72 43.17 -17.32
N THR A 500 10.38 43.77 -16.35
CA THR A 500 11.70 44.41 -16.51
C THR A 500 12.87 43.48 -16.14
N SER A 501 12.57 42.25 -15.70
CA SER A 501 13.58 41.24 -15.36
C SER A 501 14.25 40.61 -16.59
N SER A 502 15.48 40.10 -16.41
CA SER A 502 16.22 39.41 -17.48
C SER A 502 15.66 38.02 -17.85
N LYS A 503 14.70 37.50 -17.08
CA LYS A 503 14.04 36.20 -17.28
C LYS A 503 12.54 36.33 -17.03
N PRO A 504 11.77 36.94 -17.94
CA PRO A 504 10.34 37.09 -17.77
C PRO A 504 9.63 35.72 -17.68
N SER A 505 8.68 35.58 -16.76
CA SER A 505 7.90 34.35 -16.61
C SER A 505 6.70 34.30 -17.56
N ASN A 506 6.54 33.21 -18.31
CA ASN A 506 5.33 32.95 -19.10
C ASN A 506 4.32 32.14 -18.29
N VAL A 507 3.25 32.79 -17.83
CA VAL A 507 2.20 32.17 -16.98
C VAL A 507 0.97 31.73 -17.80
N VAL A 508 0.78 32.32 -18.98
CA VAL A 508 -0.39 32.08 -19.86
C VAL A 508 -0.03 31.06 -20.95
N SER A 509 -0.89 30.07 -21.15
CA SER A 509 -0.68 29.00 -22.13
C SER A 509 -0.71 29.52 -23.57
N LYS A 510 0.08 28.90 -24.45
CA LYS A 510 0.00 29.13 -25.91
C LYS A 510 -1.35 28.73 -26.51
N LYS A 511 -2.19 28.02 -25.76
CA LYS A 511 -3.58 27.68 -26.15
C LYS A 511 -4.57 28.78 -25.81
N PHE A 512 -4.16 29.80 -25.04
CA PHE A 512 -5.04 30.89 -24.62
C PHE A 512 -5.29 31.88 -25.76
N ASN A 513 -6.55 32.06 -26.13
CA ASN A 513 -7.00 33.14 -27.00
C ASN A 513 -8.08 33.95 -26.26
N GLY A 514 -8.07 35.26 -26.43
CA GLY A 514 -9.03 36.10 -25.74
C GLY A 514 -8.98 37.59 -26.06
N THR A 515 -9.90 38.32 -25.46
CA THR A 515 -9.85 39.78 -25.35
C THR A 515 -9.76 40.16 -23.89
N ILE A 516 -9.11 41.26 -23.59
CA ILE A 516 -9.03 41.81 -22.23
C ILE A 516 -9.50 43.26 -22.25
N SER A 517 -10.28 43.63 -21.24
CA SER A 517 -10.65 45.01 -20.92
C SER A 517 -10.29 45.25 -19.46
N VAL A 518 -9.61 46.36 -19.16
CA VAL A 518 -9.22 46.75 -17.80
C VAL A 518 -9.71 48.17 -17.56
N ASN A 519 -10.31 48.40 -16.41
CA ASN A 519 -10.67 49.72 -15.92
C ASN A 519 -10.36 49.78 -14.41
N LEU A 520 -9.33 50.54 -14.04
CA LEU A 520 -8.85 50.64 -12.67
C LEU A 520 -8.70 52.12 -12.27
N ASP A 521 -9.27 52.51 -11.13
CA ASP A 521 -9.13 53.90 -10.65
C ASP A 521 -7.66 54.24 -10.37
N THR A 522 -6.89 53.28 -9.86
CA THR A 522 -5.46 53.46 -9.57
C THR A 522 -4.65 52.17 -9.77
N VAL A 523 -3.50 52.28 -10.42
CA VAL A 523 -2.45 51.25 -10.51
C VAL A 523 -1.23 51.76 -9.75
N ASP A 524 -0.93 51.09 -8.65
CA ASP A 524 0.26 51.36 -7.83
C ASP A 524 1.46 50.73 -8.50
N THR A 525 2.43 51.56 -8.86
CA THR A 525 3.61 51.13 -9.61
C THR A 525 4.72 50.60 -8.71
N GLY A 526 4.54 50.65 -7.38
CA GLY A 526 5.59 50.41 -6.40
C GLY A 526 6.59 51.55 -6.27
N THR A 527 6.29 52.68 -6.91
CA THR A 527 7.04 53.93 -6.81
C THR A 527 6.09 55.03 -6.32
N ASN A 528 6.58 56.22 -6.01
CA ASN A 528 5.70 57.36 -5.67
C ASN A 528 4.98 57.97 -6.91
N ASP A 529 4.91 57.23 -8.02
CA ASP A 529 4.25 57.61 -9.28
C ASP A 529 3.15 56.61 -9.64
N ASP A 530 2.03 56.69 -8.94
CA ASP A 530 0.83 55.91 -9.24
C ASP A 530 0.14 56.39 -10.52
N ILE A 531 -0.45 55.45 -11.27
CA ILE A 531 -1.22 55.75 -12.48
C ILE A 531 -2.70 55.75 -12.13
N ARG A 532 -3.41 56.85 -12.40
CA ARG A 532 -4.85 57.00 -12.20
C ARG A 532 -5.62 56.82 -13.51
N ASP A 533 -6.90 56.52 -13.40
CA ASP A 533 -7.84 56.33 -14.52
C ASP A 533 -7.30 55.37 -15.59
N PHE A 534 -6.71 54.26 -15.13
CA PHE A 534 -6.02 53.32 -16.00
C PHE A 534 -7.02 52.46 -16.76
N ASN A 535 -6.96 52.55 -18.09
CA ASN A 535 -7.80 51.80 -18.99
C ASN A 535 -6.94 51.02 -19.97
N LEU A 536 -7.31 49.77 -20.26
CA LEU A 536 -6.63 48.93 -21.25
C LEU A 536 -7.66 48.12 -22.04
N THR A 537 -7.48 48.04 -23.35
CA THR A 537 -8.15 47.05 -24.20
C THR A 537 -7.11 46.26 -24.98
N GLY A 538 -7.33 44.96 -25.16
CA GLY A 538 -6.36 44.10 -25.83
C GLY A 538 -6.93 42.83 -26.42
N THR A 539 -6.18 42.26 -27.36
CA THR A 539 -6.44 40.94 -27.97
C THR A 539 -5.25 40.05 -27.72
N ILE A 540 -5.49 38.90 -27.10
CA ILE A 540 -4.50 37.87 -26.80
C ILE A 540 -4.69 36.72 -27.79
N LEU A 541 -3.64 36.38 -28.52
CA LEU A 541 -3.59 35.23 -29.41
C LEU A 541 -2.40 34.36 -29.03
N ARG A 542 -2.64 33.05 -28.89
CA ARG A 542 -1.62 32.07 -28.51
C ARG A 542 -0.82 32.47 -27.26
N GLY A 543 -1.52 33.00 -26.26
CA GLY A 543 -0.94 33.43 -24.98
C GLY A 543 -0.18 34.76 -25.02
N GLN A 544 -0.16 35.48 -26.14
CA GLN A 544 0.55 36.75 -26.30
C GLN A 544 -0.37 37.87 -26.78
N PHE A 545 -0.08 39.12 -26.41
CA PHE A 545 -0.79 40.28 -26.93
C PHE A 545 -0.51 40.45 -28.43
N SER A 546 -1.55 40.36 -29.25
CA SER A 546 -1.50 40.71 -30.68
C SER A 546 -1.93 42.15 -30.94
N LYS A 547 -2.76 42.70 -30.05
CA LYS A 547 -3.15 44.11 -29.99
C LYS A 547 -3.31 44.53 -28.53
N LEU A 548 -2.90 45.74 -28.20
CA LEU A 548 -3.13 46.37 -26.89
C LEU A 548 -3.17 47.88 -27.07
N ASP A 549 -4.09 48.55 -26.38
CA ASP A 549 -4.13 49.99 -26.21
C ASP A 549 -4.43 50.27 -24.74
N ALA A 550 -3.50 50.92 -24.04
CA ALA A 550 -3.63 51.26 -22.64
C ALA A 550 -3.29 52.72 -22.39
N ASN A 551 -4.05 53.38 -21.53
CA ASN A 551 -3.90 54.78 -21.19
C ASN A 551 -4.10 55.01 -19.69
N GLY A 552 -3.45 56.03 -19.14
CA GLY A 552 -3.64 56.46 -17.76
C GLY A 552 -2.94 57.79 -17.49
N VAL A 553 -3.13 58.35 -16.29
CA VAL A 553 -2.60 59.67 -15.91
C VAL A 553 -1.87 59.63 -14.56
N PHE A 554 -0.70 60.26 -14.48
CA PHE A 554 -0.03 60.50 -13.20
C PHE A 554 -0.57 61.78 -12.54
N SER A 555 -0.86 62.79 -13.37
CA SER A 555 -1.45 64.08 -12.99
C SER A 555 -2.25 64.66 -14.15
N ASN A 556 -2.91 65.81 -13.96
CA ASN A 556 -3.73 66.45 -14.98
C ASN A 556 -2.97 66.75 -16.30
N LYS A 557 -1.64 66.77 -16.27
CA LYS A 557 -0.78 67.08 -17.44
C LYS A 557 0.18 65.97 -17.82
N GLU A 558 0.32 64.93 -17.00
CA GLU A 558 1.30 63.86 -17.19
C GLU A 558 0.57 62.53 -17.40
N LYS A 559 0.86 61.86 -18.51
CA LYS A 559 0.13 60.66 -18.92
C LYS A 559 1.05 59.51 -19.30
N ILE A 560 0.44 58.35 -19.44
CA ILE A 560 1.03 57.15 -20.04
C ILE A 560 0.12 56.60 -21.12
N THR A 561 0.72 56.19 -22.23
CA THR A 561 0.07 55.42 -23.29
C THR A 561 0.96 54.24 -23.68
N ILE A 562 0.37 53.06 -23.81
CA ILE A 562 1.03 51.84 -24.28
C ILE A 562 0.21 51.28 -25.44
N LYS A 563 0.87 50.91 -26.53
CA LYS A 563 0.24 50.32 -27.71
C LYS A 563 1.03 49.12 -28.20
N ILE A 564 0.36 47.98 -28.36
CA ILE A 564 0.89 46.82 -29.08
C ILE A 564 0.09 46.66 -30.36
N SER A 565 0.77 46.60 -31.50
CA SER A 565 0.11 46.39 -32.78
C SER A 565 1.09 45.84 -33.82
N ARG A 566 0.57 45.40 -34.96
CA ARG A 566 1.41 44.97 -36.08
C ARG A 566 1.96 46.19 -36.82
N ASN A 567 3.27 46.25 -37.02
CA ASN A 567 3.91 47.31 -37.78
C ASN A 567 3.80 47.08 -39.30
N LYS A 568 4.39 47.97 -40.11
CA LYS A 568 4.37 47.89 -41.58
C LYS A 568 5.03 46.61 -42.13
N ASN A 569 6.01 46.05 -41.42
CA ASN A 569 6.71 44.84 -41.80
C ASN A 569 5.95 43.56 -41.42
N GLY A 570 4.80 43.70 -40.76
CA GLY A 570 4.04 42.58 -40.26
C GLY A 570 4.51 42.08 -38.89
N ASN A 571 5.46 42.71 -38.23
CA ASN A 571 5.97 42.29 -36.92
C ASN A 571 5.13 42.88 -35.79
N ILE A 572 5.03 42.18 -34.64
CA ILE A 572 4.40 42.74 -33.45
C ILE A 572 5.35 43.78 -32.86
N ALA A 573 4.85 44.99 -32.67
CA ALA A 573 5.61 46.11 -32.14
C ALA A 573 4.92 46.68 -30.90
N THR A 574 5.72 47.03 -29.90
CA THR A 574 5.27 47.73 -28.69
C THR A 574 5.76 49.18 -28.78
N TYR A 575 4.86 50.11 -28.50
CA TYR A 575 5.15 51.52 -28.34
C TYR A 575 4.64 51.97 -26.98
N MET A 576 5.47 52.70 -26.24
CA MET A 576 5.09 53.25 -24.95
C MET A 576 5.64 54.65 -24.79
N LEU A 577 4.77 55.57 -24.38
CA LEU A 577 5.10 56.92 -23.99
C LEU A 577 4.65 57.13 -22.55
N SER A 578 5.55 57.61 -21.70
CA SER A 578 5.23 57.96 -20.31
C SER A 578 5.90 59.28 -19.95
N ASP A 579 5.14 60.24 -19.41
CA ASP A 579 5.72 61.48 -18.88
C ASP A 579 6.52 61.25 -17.59
N ARG A 580 6.45 60.05 -16.99
CA ARG A 580 7.28 59.62 -15.86
C ARG A 580 7.98 58.29 -16.17
N ALA A 581 9.30 58.32 -16.22
CA ALA A 581 10.12 57.16 -16.57
C ALA A 581 10.31 56.19 -15.39
N ARG A 582 10.46 56.72 -14.16
CA ARG A 582 10.85 55.97 -12.96
C ARG A 582 10.10 54.64 -12.77
N PRO A 583 8.75 54.57 -12.87
CA PRO A 583 8.01 53.32 -12.71
C PRO A 583 8.51 52.16 -13.57
N PHE A 584 8.97 52.43 -14.79
CA PHE A 584 9.25 51.40 -15.78
C PHE A 584 10.74 51.16 -16.02
N ILE A 585 11.59 52.04 -15.47
CA ILE A 585 13.04 51.90 -15.60
C ILE A 585 13.71 51.44 -14.31
N ALA A 586 13.09 51.65 -13.15
CA ALA A 586 13.66 51.32 -11.84
C ALA A 586 13.97 49.82 -11.65
N GLY A 587 13.27 48.95 -12.38
CA GLY A 587 13.49 47.49 -12.35
C GLY A 587 14.72 47.02 -13.14
N PHE A 588 15.28 47.85 -14.04
CA PHE A 588 16.46 47.46 -14.81
C PHE A 588 17.73 47.59 -13.96
N SER A 589 18.40 46.46 -13.73
CA SER A 589 19.61 46.40 -12.89
C SER A 589 20.78 47.30 -13.37
N PHE A 590 20.79 47.66 -14.66
CA PHE A 590 21.79 48.53 -15.29
C PHE A 590 21.42 50.02 -15.29
N ILE A 591 20.18 50.38 -14.92
CA ILE A 591 19.72 51.77 -14.81
C ILE A 591 19.68 52.13 -13.32
N LYS A 592 20.71 52.82 -12.83
CA LYS A 592 20.78 53.28 -11.43
C LYS A 592 20.81 54.81 -11.38
N GLY A 593 20.06 55.40 -10.44
CA GLY A 593 20.09 56.84 -10.15
C GLY A 593 19.12 57.72 -10.95
N PHE A 594 18.30 57.15 -11.84
CA PHE A 594 17.25 57.90 -12.55
C PHE A 594 15.97 57.98 -11.71
N GLU A 595 15.67 59.16 -11.18
CA GLU A 595 14.49 59.42 -10.35
C GLU A 595 13.42 60.27 -11.07
N LYS A 596 13.74 60.83 -12.24
CA LYS A 596 12.89 61.74 -13.03
C LYS A 596 12.98 61.45 -14.52
N GLY A 597 12.28 62.25 -15.33
CA GLY A 597 12.32 62.21 -16.78
C GLY A 597 11.13 61.52 -17.43
N LYS A 598 11.04 61.69 -18.75
CA LYS A 598 10.04 61.06 -19.63
C LYS A 598 10.63 59.84 -20.30
N LEU A 599 9.80 58.87 -20.65
CA LEU A 599 10.18 57.61 -21.26
C LEU A 599 9.48 57.43 -22.60
N GLU A 600 10.27 57.15 -23.63
CA GLU A 600 9.82 56.57 -24.89
C GLU A 600 10.44 55.19 -25.05
N PHE A 601 9.59 54.18 -25.22
CA PHE A 601 9.98 52.81 -25.49
C PHE A 601 9.37 52.31 -26.79
N THR A 602 10.22 51.68 -27.60
CA THR A 602 9.83 50.97 -28.83
C THR A 602 10.44 49.58 -28.83
N SER A 603 9.67 48.57 -29.23
CA SER A 603 10.21 47.25 -29.54
C SER A 603 9.53 46.63 -30.75
N GLU A 604 10.21 45.67 -31.36
CA GLU A 604 9.72 44.86 -32.48
C GLU A 604 10.20 43.42 -32.34
N ASP A 605 9.27 42.48 -32.41
CA ASP A 605 9.55 41.05 -32.46
C ASP A 605 9.93 40.65 -33.89
N LEU A 606 11.20 40.29 -34.10
CA LEU A 606 11.74 39.91 -35.40
C LEU A 606 11.50 38.43 -35.71
N SER A 607 11.44 37.59 -34.69
CA SER A 607 11.13 36.16 -34.78
C SER A 607 10.62 35.62 -33.44
N ALA A 608 10.35 34.32 -33.36
CA ALA A 608 10.00 33.66 -32.11
C ALA A 608 11.11 33.71 -31.02
N THR A 609 12.35 34.03 -31.40
CA THR A 609 13.52 34.03 -30.51
C THR A 609 14.34 35.32 -30.57
N SER A 610 13.90 36.32 -31.34
CA SER A 610 14.65 37.56 -31.56
C SER A 610 13.72 38.77 -31.53
N SER A 611 14.12 39.80 -30.79
CA SER A 611 13.43 41.09 -30.70
C SER A 611 14.46 42.22 -30.64
N LYS A 612 14.10 43.40 -31.12
CA LYS A 612 14.89 44.63 -30.95
C LYS A 612 14.09 45.63 -30.12
N GLY A 613 14.72 46.27 -29.14
CA GLY A 613 14.13 47.31 -28.32
C GLY A 613 14.98 48.57 -28.29
N LYS A 614 14.35 49.73 -28.09
CA LYS A 614 14.99 51.03 -27.85
C LYS A 614 14.24 51.75 -26.74
N ILE A 615 14.99 52.20 -25.74
CA ILE A 615 14.53 53.05 -24.64
C ILE A 615 15.20 54.42 -24.79
N ILE A 616 14.42 55.49 -24.72
CA ILE A 616 14.89 56.88 -24.66
C ILE A 616 14.33 57.48 -23.37
N VAL A 617 15.19 58.08 -22.55
CA VAL A 617 14.80 58.86 -21.39
C VAL A 617 15.22 60.31 -21.62
N THR A 618 14.29 61.25 -21.47
CA THR A 618 14.55 62.70 -21.60
C THR A 618 14.15 63.43 -20.32
N ASP A 619 14.55 64.69 -20.17
CA ASP A 619 14.11 65.57 -19.08
C ASP A 619 14.38 65.02 -17.65
N PHE A 620 15.47 64.25 -17.47
CA PHE A 620 15.82 63.56 -16.21
C PHE A 620 16.74 64.35 -15.27
#